data_AF-A0A6C0JKT2-F1
#
_entry.id   AF-A0A6C0JKT2-F1
#
_cell.length_a   1.000
_cell.length_b   1.000
_cell.length_c   1.000
_cell.angle_alpha   90.00
_cell.angle_beta   90.00
_cell.angle_gamma   90.00
#
_symmetry.space_group_name_H-M   'P 1'
#
loop_
_entity.id
_entity.type
_entity.pdbx_description
1 polymer ?
#
loop_
_entity_poly.entity_id
_entity_poly.type
_entity_poly.pdbx_seq_one_letter_code
_entity_poly.pdbx_strand_id
1 'polypeptide(L)'
;MEIGDNNETQNKELEKPSQQEECIELKNIKYKTMLINGVALNESKASQSIHNLDKFLENEKNSSENEPWCKLNKTIKIKKITEYVLNDYKKNNNLDETECESLITFLKDCLDRKKLQRIKDVIYDKENGAIKEIPALTYVKTTKHFTLKNIEKRISTLKSLPQNKSNKANKLANSHKTIKNKNDESDDETE
;
A
#
# COMPACT_ATOMS: atom_id res chain seq x y z
N MET A 1 45.41 12.78 85.76
CA MET A 1 44.65 13.64 84.82
C MET A 1 45.57 13.90 83.65
N GLU A 2 45.28 13.22 82.54
CA GLU A 2 45.62 13.51 81.12
C GLU A 2 47.11 13.75 80.77
N ILE A 3 47.83 12.77 80.19
CA ILE A 3 47.83 12.25 78.80
C ILE A 3 48.53 13.19 77.80
N GLY A 4 49.50 12.64 77.05
CA GLY A 4 49.97 13.21 75.80
C GLY A 4 51.19 12.50 75.22
N ASP A 5 50.99 11.30 74.67
CA ASP A 5 52.00 10.49 73.98
C ASP A 5 52.54 11.10 72.67
N ASN A 6 53.75 10.64 72.35
CA ASN A 6 54.51 10.66 71.09
C ASN A 6 53.71 10.77 69.78
N ASN A 7 54.32 11.41 68.77
CA ASN A 7 54.36 10.91 67.38
C ASN A 7 55.52 11.54 66.60
N GLU A 8 56.61 10.77 66.53
CA GLU A 8 57.33 10.33 65.33
C GLU A 8 57.51 11.24 64.08
N THR A 9 58.78 11.22 63.66
CA THR A 9 59.24 11.04 62.26
C THR A 9 59.62 12.29 61.46
N GLN A 10 60.90 12.63 61.62
CA GLN A 10 61.92 12.75 60.56
C GLN A 10 61.44 13.08 59.13
N ASN A 11 61.96 14.18 58.58
CA ASN A 11 62.23 14.28 57.14
C ASN A 11 63.54 15.04 56.93
N LYS A 12 64.60 14.29 56.59
CA LYS A 12 65.92 14.78 56.19
C LYS A 12 66.29 14.13 54.84
N GLU A 13 66.50 15.00 53.86
CA GLU A 13 67.30 14.91 52.62
C GLU A 13 67.12 13.76 51.60
N LEU A 14 66.69 14.20 50.40
CA LEU A 14 67.19 13.92 49.03
C LEU A 14 67.88 12.58 48.71
N GLU A 15 67.28 11.83 47.78
CA GLU A 15 67.99 11.19 46.65
C GLU A 15 67.13 11.18 45.36
N LYS A 16 67.74 11.58 44.24
CA LYS A 16 67.18 11.57 42.87
C LYS A 16 67.27 10.17 42.24
N PRO A 17 66.28 9.77 41.43
CA PRO A 17 66.53 9.04 40.19
C PRO A 17 66.35 9.94 38.97
N SER A 18 67.37 9.96 38.11
CA SER A 18 67.39 10.68 36.82
C SER A 18 66.39 10.06 35.84
N GLN A 19 65.18 10.59 35.80
CA GLN A 19 64.27 10.48 34.66
C GLN A 19 64.22 11.86 34.06
N GLN A 20 64.74 12.02 32.83
CA GLN A 20 64.50 13.24 32.06
C GLN A 20 62.97 13.38 31.95
N GLU A 21 62.39 14.35 32.66
CA GLU A 21 60.97 14.67 32.55
C GLU A 21 60.72 15.10 31.11
N GLU A 22 60.28 14.14 30.29
CA GLU A 22 59.93 14.36 28.90
C GLU A 22 58.88 15.47 28.88
N CYS A 23 59.23 16.60 28.25
CA CYS A 23 58.41 17.81 28.21
C CYS A 23 56.99 17.44 27.81
N ILE A 24 55.98 18.05 28.45
CA ILE A 24 54.57 17.72 28.21
C ILE A 24 54.22 17.86 26.72
N GLU A 25 54.83 18.84 26.06
CA GLU A 25 54.77 19.03 24.61
C GLU A 25 55.29 17.82 23.82
N LEU A 26 56.40 17.20 24.22
CA LEU A 26 56.91 15.99 23.57
C LEU A 26 55.96 14.81 23.72
N LYS A 27 55.36 14.63 24.91
CA LYS A 27 54.35 13.59 25.14
C LYS A 27 53.13 13.79 24.23
N ASN A 28 52.68 15.04 24.11
CA ASN A 28 51.56 15.39 23.24
C ASN A 28 51.87 15.17 21.76
N ILE A 29 53.07 15.55 21.30
CA ILE A 29 53.50 15.33 19.92
C ILE A 29 53.63 13.83 19.64
N LYS A 30 54.27 13.06 20.52
CA LYS A 30 54.43 11.61 20.40
C LYS A 30 53.08 10.88 20.34
N TYR A 31 52.14 11.28 21.18
CA TYR A 31 50.77 10.75 21.16
C TYR A 31 50.06 11.07 19.85
N LYS A 32 50.15 12.32 19.37
CA LYS A 32 49.57 12.74 18.09
C LYS A 32 50.20 11.97 16.91
N THR A 33 51.52 11.79 16.90
CA THR A 33 52.23 10.99 15.89
C THR A 33 51.84 9.52 15.96
N MET A 34 51.68 8.95 17.15
CA MET A 34 51.24 7.56 17.32
C MET A 34 49.81 7.33 16.82
N LEU A 35 48.90 8.28 17.01
CA LEU A 35 47.54 8.19 16.46
C LEU A 35 47.51 8.23 14.92
N ILE A 36 48.40 9.01 14.32
CA ILE A 36 48.47 9.18 12.85
C ILE A 36 49.21 8.00 12.20
N ASN A 37 50.26 7.48 12.83
CA ASN A 37 51.13 6.46 12.24
C ASN A 37 50.83 5.03 12.74
N GLY A 38 50.07 4.86 13.83
CA GLY A 38 50.08 3.64 14.63
C GLY A 38 49.09 2.55 14.25
N VAL A 39 47.93 2.87 13.67
CA VAL A 39 46.96 1.85 13.23
C VAL A 39 46.15 2.42 12.07
N ALA A 40 46.28 1.82 10.88
CA ALA A 40 45.29 2.02 9.83
C ALA A 40 43.94 1.56 10.39
N LEU A 41 43.05 2.51 10.70
CA LEU A 41 41.68 2.19 11.08
C LEU A 41 41.08 1.34 9.97
N ASN A 42 40.94 0.06 10.25
CA ASN A 42 40.33 -0.91 9.38
C ASN A 42 38.90 -0.45 9.10
N GLU A 43 38.67 0.10 7.91
CA GLU A 43 37.36 0.55 7.38
C GLU A 43 36.29 -0.56 7.34
N SER A 44 36.62 -1.78 7.76
CA SER A 44 35.73 -2.95 7.68
C SER A 44 34.47 -2.82 8.52
N LYS A 45 34.51 -2.15 9.70
CA LYS A 45 33.32 -1.99 10.54
C LYS A 45 32.34 -0.96 9.99
N ALA A 46 32.84 0.14 9.42
CA ALA A 46 32.01 1.18 8.80
C ALA A 46 31.40 0.69 7.48
N SER A 47 32.18 0.01 6.64
CA SER A 47 31.69 -0.57 5.38
C SER A 47 30.64 -1.67 5.60
N GLN A 48 30.80 -2.54 6.61
CA GLN A 48 29.78 -3.50 7.00
C GLN A 48 28.49 -2.83 7.49
N SER A 49 28.60 -1.72 8.25
CA SER A 49 27.44 -0.95 8.70
C SER A 49 26.67 -0.33 7.53
N ILE A 50 27.37 0.18 6.51
CA ILE A 50 26.74 0.77 5.32
C ILE A 50 26.06 -0.32 4.48
N HIS A 51 26.74 -1.45 4.24
CA HIS A 51 26.15 -2.57 3.50
C HIS A 51 24.90 -3.15 4.20
N ASN A 52 24.90 -3.20 5.53
CA ASN A 52 23.73 -3.64 6.30
C ASN A 52 22.57 -2.64 6.19
N LEU A 53 22.87 -1.33 6.16
CA LEU A 53 21.88 -0.30 5.94
C LEU A 53 21.28 -0.41 4.52
N ASP A 54 22.12 -0.55 3.50
CA ASP A 54 21.66 -0.72 2.13
C ASP A 54 20.78 -1.97 1.98
N LYS A 55 21.20 -3.10 2.56
CA LYS A 55 20.40 -4.33 2.58
C LYS A 55 19.06 -4.14 3.32
N PHE A 56 19.03 -3.37 4.41
CA PHE A 56 17.79 -3.05 5.12
C PHE A 56 16.86 -2.22 4.24
N LEU A 57 17.38 -1.17 3.59
CA LEU A 57 16.61 -0.31 2.69
C LEU A 57 16.10 -1.08 1.47
N GLU A 58 16.91 -1.95 0.87
CA GLU A 58 16.50 -2.83 -0.22
C GLU A 58 15.41 -3.80 0.23
N ASN A 59 15.53 -4.39 1.41
CA ASN A 59 14.50 -5.28 1.95
C ASN A 59 13.18 -4.56 2.22
N GLU A 60 13.20 -3.32 2.72
CA GLU A 60 11.97 -2.53 2.88
C GLU A 60 11.36 -2.15 1.53
N LYS A 61 12.17 -1.74 0.57
CA LYS A 61 11.73 -1.44 -0.80
C LYS A 61 11.08 -2.67 -1.45
N ASN A 62 11.74 -3.82 -1.39
CA ASN A 62 11.22 -5.07 -1.96
C ASN A 62 9.98 -5.58 -1.20
N SER A 63 9.91 -5.35 0.12
CA SER A 63 8.72 -5.68 0.92
C SER A 63 7.53 -4.80 0.54
N SER A 64 7.76 -3.54 0.16
CA SER A 64 6.72 -2.62 -0.31
C SER A 64 6.12 -3.03 -1.66
N GLU A 65 6.91 -3.69 -2.52
CA GLU A 65 6.46 -4.17 -3.84
C GLU A 65 5.58 -5.44 -3.72
N ASN A 66 5.85 -6.28 -2.73
CA ASN A 66 5.13 -7.53 -2.48
C ASN A 66 3.92 -7.38 -1.53
N GLU A 67 3.48 -6.15 -1.27
CA GLU A 67 2.37 -5.91 -0.37
C GLU A 67 1.03 -6.37 -0.96
N PRO A 68 0.11 -6.90 -0.12
CA PRO A 68 -1.24 -7.21 -0.56
C PRO A 68 -1.97 -5.93 -0.98
N TRP A 69 -2.86 -6.04 -1.97
CA TRP A 69 -3.63 -4.93 -2.54
C TRP A 69 -4.23 -3.97 -1.51
N CYS A 70 -4.73 -4.46 -0.38
CA CYS A 70 -5.31 -3.63 0.66
C CYS A 70 -4.30 -2.63 1.29
N LYS A 71 -3.02 -3.01 1.41
CA LYS A 71 -1.95 -2.19 2.02
C LYS A 71 -1.33 -1.18 1.05
N LEU A 72 -1.44 -1.41 -0.26
CA LEU A 72 -0.88 -0.50 -1.25
C LEU A 72 -1.43 0.93 -1.15
N ASN A 73 -0.54 1.90 -1.35
CA ASN A 73 -0.90 3.32 -1.39
C ASN A 73 -1.80 3.66 -2.58
N LYS A 74 -2.68 4.66 -2.40
CA LYS A 74 -3.61 5.14 -3.45
C LYS A 74 -2.88 5.45 -4.76
N THR A 75 -1.73 6.12 -4.69
CA THR A 75 -0.92 6.46 -5.87
C THR A 75 -0.42 5.22 -6.62
N ILE A 76 0.04 4.20 -5.89
CA ILE A 76 0.50 2.93 -6.47
C ILE A 76 -0.67 2.20 -7.11
N LYS A 77 -1.82 2.13 -6.43
CA LYS A 77 -3.06 1.55 -6.96
C LYS A 77 -3.49 2.21 -8.28
N ILE A 78 -3.44 3.54 -8.36
CA ILE A 78 -3.78 4.29 -9.58
C ILE A 78 -2.82 3.95 -10.73
N LYS A 79 -1.51 3.86 -10.46
CA LYS A 79 -0.52 3.46 -11.48
C LYS A 79 -0.80 2.06 -12.00
N LYS A 80 -0.99 1.09 -11.10
CA LYS A 80 -1.31 -0.31 -11.45
C LYS A 80 -2.63 -0.46 -12.20
N ILE A 81 -3.64 0.33 -11.87
CA ILE A 81 -4.90 0.37 -12.62
C ILE A 81 -4.69 0.88 -14.04
N THR A 82 -3.92 1.96 -14.19
CA THR A 82 -3.61 2.53 -15.51
C THR A 82 -2.87 1.50 -16.38
N GLU A 83 -1.85 0.83 -15.81
CA GLU A 83 -1.12 -0.25 -16.46
C GLU A 83 -2.05 -1.40 -16.90
N TYR A 84 -2.93 -1.86 -16.01
CA TYR A 84 -3.90 -2.92 -16.30
C TYR A 84 -4.86 -2.56 -17.45
N VAL A 85 -5.39 -1.33 -17.45
CA VAL A 85 -6.30 -0.88 -18.51
C VAL A 85 -5.59 -0.86 -19.87
N LEU A 86 -4.37 -0.34 -19.92
CA LEU A 86 -3.60 -0.20 -21.15
C LEU A 86 -3.08 -1.54 -21.69
N ASN A 87 -2.66 -2.45 -20.80
CA ASN A 87 -2.00 -3.69 -21.19
C ASN A 87 -2.98 -4.86 -21.36
N ASP A 88 -3.87 -5.07 -20.40
CA ASP A 88 -4.72 -6.27 -20.35
C ASP A 88 -6.11 -5.98 -20.90
N TYR A 89 -6.73 -4.90 -20.41
CA TYR A 89 -8.13 -4.61 -20.75
C TYR A 89 -8.30 -4.13 -22.20
N LYS A 90 -7.36 -3.32 -22.69
CA LYS A 90 -7.32 -2.87 -24.09
C LYS A 90 -7.15 -4.04 -25.07
N LYS A 91 -6.24 -4.98 -24.78
CA LYS A 91 -6.01 -6.16 -25.63
C LYS A 91 -7.22 -7.09 -25.65
N ASN A 92 -7.85 -7.31 -24.50
CA ASN A 92 -8.94 -8.28 -24.40
C ASN A 92 -10.26 -7.78 -25.01
N ASN A 93 -10.53 -6.47 -24.94
CA ASN A 93 -11.78 -5.89 -25.42
C ASN A 93 -11.64 -5.05 -26.70
N ASN A 94 -10.42 -4.85 -27.20
CA ASN A 94 -10.11 -4.04 -28.39
C ASN A 94 -10.79 -2.65 -28.33
N LEU A 95 -10.72 -2.01 -27.15
CA LEU A 95 -11.39 -0.75 -26.85
C LEU A 95 -10.70 0.44 -27.51
N ASP A 96 -11.49 1.46 -27.81
CA ASP A 96 -10.98 2.73 -28.29
C ASP A 96 -10.17 3.48 -27.22
N GLU A 97 -9.32 4.40 -27.66
CA GLU A 97 -8.49 5.21 -26.76
C GLU A 97 -9.36 6.06 -25.81
N THR A 98 -10.48 6.59 -26.32
CA THR A 98 -11.43 7.39 -25.52
C THR A 98 -12.12 6.55 -24.41
N GLU A 99 -12.42 5.29 -24.69
CA GLU A 99 -13.02 4.37 -23.72
C GLU A 99 -12.01 3.94 -22.66
N CYS A 100 -10.73 3.82 -23.01
CA CYS A 100 -9.65 3.55 -22.07
C CYS A 100 -9.49 4.70 -21.06
N GLU A 101 -9.47 5.95 -21.53
CA GLU A 101 -9.39 7.13 -20.64
C GLU A 101 -10.60 7.25 -19.72
N SER A 102 -11.79 6.98 -20.26
CA SER A 102 -13.05 6.96 -19.50
C SER A 102 -13.02 5.87 -18.41
N LEU A 103 -12.48 4.69 -18.72
CA LEU A 103 -12.32 3.59 -17.77
C LEU A 103 -11.31 3.94 -16.67
N ILE A 104 -10.17 4.53 -17.03
CA ILE A 104 -9.15 4.96 -16.06
C ILE A 104 -9.76 5.99 -15.09
N THR A 105 -10.50 6.96 -15.61
CA THR A 105 -11.18 7.99 -14.80
C THR A 105 -12.24 7.37 -13.90
N PHE A 106 -13.04 6.44 -14.42
CA PHE A 106 -14.03 5.70 -13.64
C PHE A 106 -13.40 4.88 -12.51
N LEU A 107 -12.30 4.16 -12.78
CA LEU A 107 -11.61 3.36 -11.77
C LEU A 107 -10.92 4.23 -10.71
N LYS A 108 -10.41 5.41 -11.09
CA LYS A 108 -9.93 6.41 -10.14
C LYS A 108 -11.05 6.89 -9.22
N ASP A 109 -12.23 7.24 -9.74
CA ASP A 109 -13.39 7.59 -8.90
C ASP A 109 -13.81 6.42 -7.99
N CYS A 110 -13.74 5.19 -8.49
CA CYS A 110 -14.05 4.01 -7.67
C CYS A 110 -13.05 3.78 -6.53
N LEU A 111 -11.77 4.09 -6.73
CA LEU A 111 -10.77 4.10 -5.65
C LEU A 111 -11.07 5.18 -4.60
N ASP A 112 -11.45 6.37 -5.05
CA ASP A 112 -11.77 7.52 -4.20
C ASP A 112 -12.99 7.25 -3.32
N ARG A 113 -13.99 6.57 -3.89
CA ARG A 113 -15.19 6.10 -3.21
C ARG A 113 -14.99 4.84 -2.38
N LYS A 114 -13.74 4.38 -2.20
CA LYS A 114 -13.35 3.21 -1.42
C LYS A 114 -13.97 1.87 -1.90
N LYS A 115 -14.42 1.78 -3.16
CA LYS A 115 -15.08 0.58 -3.71
C LYS A 115 -14.13 -0.55 -4.09
N LEU A 116 -12.83 -0.25 -4.26
CA LEU A 116 -11.80 -1.19 -4.68
C LEU A 116 -10.73 -1.37 -3.59
N GLN A 117 -11.09 -1.26 -2.30
CA GLN A 117 -10.13 -1.37 -1.21
C GLN A 117 -9.91 -2.80 -0.73
N ARG A 118 -10.90 -3.68 -0.89
CA ARG A 118 -10.84 -5.04 -0.33
C ARG A 118 -10.14 -5.98 -1.30
N ILE A 119 -9.54 -7.02 -0.74
CA ILE A 119 -8.90 -8.11 -1.49
C ILE A 119 -9.90 -8.84 -2.39
N LYS A 120 -11.19 -8.86 -2.02
CA LYS A 120 -12.25 -9.48 -2.83
C LYS A 120 -12.66 -8.66 -4.06
N ASP A 121 -12.38 -7.36 -4.05
CA ASP A 121 -12.82 -6.45 -5.12
C ASP A 121 -11.81 -6.43 -6.29
N VAL A 122 -10.55 -6.79 -6.04
CA VAL A 122 -9.45 -6.78 -7.03
C VAL A 122 -8.60 -8.03 -6.88
N ILE A 123 -8.44 -8.79 -7.96
CA ILE A 123 -7.54 -9.95 -8.02
C ILE A 123 -6.15 -9.43 -8.35
N TYR A 124 -5.33 -9.27 -7.31
CA TYR A 124 -3.95 -8.77 -7.41
C TYR A 124 -2.95 -9.92 -7.27
N ASP A 125 -1.95 -9.94 -8.14
CA ASP A 125 -0.82 -10.85 -8.05
C ASP A 125 0.35 -10.13 -7.37
N LYS A 126 0.69 -10.59 -6.16
CA LYS A 126 1.81 -10.07 -5.38
C LYS A 126 3.17 -10.39 -5.99
N GLU A 127 3.30 -11.47 -6.77
CA GLU A 127 4.60 -11.90 -7.31
C GLU A 127 4.96 -11.11 -8.57
N ASN A 128 3.98 -10.87 -9.43
CA ASN A 128 4.15 -10.07 -10.65
C ASN A 128 3.90 -8.57 -10.43
N GLY A 129 3.40 -8.20 -9.25
CA GLY A 129 3.06 -6.82 -8.92
C GLY A 129 1.97 -6.22 -9.82
N ALA A 130 1.07 -7.05 -10.39
CA ALA A 130 0.10 -6.67 -11.41
C ALA A 130 -1.34 -7.07 -11.04
N ILE A 131 -2.31 -6.31 -11.54
CA ILE A 131 -3.74 -6.64 -11.39
C ILE A 131 -4.07 -7.68 -12.47
N LYS A 132 -4.61 -8.83 -12.07
CA LYS A 132 -5.06 -9.87 -13.01
C LYS A 132 -6.46 -9.57 -13.54
N GLU A 133 -7.37 -9.22 -12.63
CA GLU A 133 -8.77 -8.96 -12.97
C GLU A 133 -9.45 -8.13 -11.88
N ILE A 134 -10.49 -7.37 -12.28
CA ILE A 134 -11.43 -6.70 -11.39
C ILE A 134 -12.80 -7.40 -11.54
N PRO A 135 -13.17 -8.37 -10.69
CA PRO A 135 -14.35 -9.20 -10.89
C PRO A 135 -15.69 -8.44 -10.90
N ALA A 136 -15.76 -7.31 -10.19
CA ALA A 136 -16.94 -6.47 -10.18
C ALA A 136 -17.11 -5.63 -11.46
N LEU A 137 -16.06 -5.49 -12.28
CA LEU A 137 -16.07 -4.62 -13.45
C LEU A 137 -16.95 -5.23 -14.56
N THR A 138 -17.95 -4.47 -14.99
CA THR A 138 -18.81 -4.84 -16.12
C THR A 138 -18.91 -3.67 -17.08
N TYR A 139 -18.64 -3.95 -18.36
CA TYR A 139 -18.84 -3.00 -19.45
C TYR A 139 -20.23 -3.19 -20.08
N VAL A 140 -21.02 -2.12 -20.08
CA VAL A 140 -22.35 -2.10 -20.67
C VAL A 140 -22.23 -1.58 -22.11
N LYS A 141 -22.20 -2.51 -23.08
CA LYS A 141 -22.01 -2.18 -24.51
C LYS A 141 -23.08 -1.24 -25.08
N THR A 142 -24.32 -1.32 -24.56
CA THR A 142 -25.46 -0.54 -25.07
C THR A 142 -25.33 0.94 -24.76
N THR A 143 -24.77 1.30 -23.60
CA THR A 143 -24.63 2.68 -23.14
C THR A 143 -23.17 3.14 -23.13
N LYS A 144 -22.23 2.27 -23.52
CA LYS A 144 -20.77 2.48 -23.43
C LYS A 144 -20.33 2.97 -22.05
N HIS A 145 -20.92 2.39 -21.00
CA HIS A 145 -20.64 2.78 -19.62
C HIS A 145 -20.03 1.64 -18.81
N PHE A 146 -19.06 1.99 -17.97
CA PHE A 146 -18.43 1.08 -17.01
C PHE A 146 -19.18 1.11 -15.68
N THR A 147 -19.42 -0.07 -15.11
CA THR A 147 -20.12 -0.22 -13.83
C THR A 147 -19.43 -1.26 -12.96
N LEU A 148 -19.57 -1.14 -11.65
CA LEU A 148 -19.16 -2.17 -10.68
C LEU A 148 -20.42 -2.85 -10.14
N LYS A 149 -20.61 -4.14 -10.45
CA LYS A 149 -21.72 -4.96 -9.92
C LYS A 149 -21.37 -5.50 -8.54
N ASN A 150 -22.38 -5.64 -7.67
CA ASN A 150 -22.18 -6.26 -6.37
C ASN A 150 -22.00 -7.78 -6.55
N ILE A 151 -20.82 -8.29 -6.21
CA ILE A 151 -20.45 -9.70 -6.37
C ILE A 151 -21.13 -10.57 -5.29
N GLU A 152 -21.47 -9.96 -4.14
CA GLU A 152 -22.08 -10.67 -3.02
C GLU A 152 -23.57 -10.95 -3.29
N LYS A 153 -23.91 -12.24 -3.38
CA LYS A 153 -25.29 -12.72 -3.42
C LYS A 153 -25.89 -12.54 -2.03
N ARG A 154 -26.57 -11.40 -1.79
CA ARG A 154 -27.39 -11.26 -0.59
C ARG A 154 -28.53 -12.26 -0.67
N ILE A 155 -28.56 -13.21 0.26
CA ILE A 155 -29.73 -14.08 0.46
C ILE A 155 -30.87 -13.14 0.84
N SER A 156 -31.89 -13.06 -0.01
CA SER A 156 -33.02 -12.17 0.24
C SER A 156 -33.76 -12.63 1.49
N THR A 157 -33.69 -11.84 2.56
CA THR A 157 -34.47 -12.07 3.79
C THR A 157 -35.96 -11.76 3.58
N LEU A 158 -36.37 -11.30 2.39
CA LEU A 158 -37.79 -11.07 2.05
C LEU A 158 -38.64 -12.34 2.19
N LYS A 159 -38.05 -13.54 2.07
CA LYS A 159 -38.74 -14.81 2.29
C LYS A 159 -38.90 -15.18 3.78
N SER A 160 -38.05 -14.64 4.65
CA SER A 160 -38.13 -14.81 6.12
C SER A 160 -38.86 -13.66 6.81
N LEU A 161 -39.08 -12.55 6.09
CA LEU A 161 -39.90 -11.43 6.56
C LEU A 161 -41.37 -11.88 6.62
N PRO A 162 -42.10 -11.55 7.71
CA PRO A 162 -43.53 -11.79 7.79
C PRO A 162 -44.22 -11.09 6.61
N GLN A 163 -44.85 -11.88 5.74
CA GLN A 163 -45.71 -11.32 4.69
C GLN A 163 -46.86 -10.62 5.41
N ASN A 164 -46.92 -9.29 5.29
CA ASN A 164 -48.05 -8.52 5.80
C ASN A 164 -49.30 -9.04 5.09
N LYS A 165 -50.07 -9.87 5.78
CA LYS A 165 -51.39 -10.34 5.37
C LYS A 165 -52.35 -9.17 5.55
N SER A 166 -52.17 -8.09 4.78
CA SER A 166 -53.28 -7.17 4.59
C SER A 166 -54.42 -7.98 3.97
N ASN A 167 -55.54 -7.95 4.66
CA ASN A 167 -56.65 -8.87 4.49
C ASN A 167 -57.03 -9.06 3.01
N LYS A 168 -57.03 -10.31 2.54
CA LYS A 168 -57.73 -10.72 1.33
C LYS A 168 -59.24 -10.61 1.58
N ALA A 169 -59.76 -9.39 1.65
CA ALA A 169 -61.16 -9.11 1.42
C ALA A 169 -61.22 -8.26 0.15
N ASN A 170 -61.95 -8.76 -0.85
CA ASN A 170 -62.30 -8.12 -2.12
C ASN A 170 -61.34 -8.33 -3.30
N LYS A 171 -61.30 -9.58 -3.80
CA LYS A 171 -61.12 -9.83 -5.25
C LYS A 171 -62.23 -10.78 -5.73
N LEU A 172 -63.37 -10.19 -6.09
CA LEU A 172 -64.29 -10.72 -7.11
C LEU A 172 -64.89 -9.50 -7.83
N ALA A 173 -64.22 -9.05 -8.88
CA ALA A 173 -64.82 -8.48 -10.10
C ALA A 173 -63.72 -8.04 -11.06
N ASN A 174 -63.96 -8.27 -12.34
CA ASN A 174 -63.22 -7.81 -13.52
C ASN A 174 -61.96 -8.59 -13.91
N SER A 175 -62.19 -9.82 -14.36
CA SER A 175 -61.49 -10.37 -15.52
C SER A 175 -62.18 -9.83 -16.78
N HIS A 176 -61.48 -9.01 -17.58
CA HIS A 176 -61.52 -8.91 -19.05
C HIS A 176 -61.02 -7.54 -19.53
N LYS A 177 -59.76 -7.47 -19.97
CA LYS A 177 -59.38 -6.92 -21.28
C LYS A 177 -57.87 -7.13 -21.54
N THR A 178 -57.57 -8.23 -22.22
CA THR A 178 -56.39 -8.32 -23.08
C THR A 178 -56.66 -7.50 -24.33
N ILE A 179 -55.95 -6.38 -24.53
CA ILE A 179 -55.88 -5.72 -25.83
C ILE A 179 -54.62 -6.23 -26.52
N LYS A 180 -54.81 -7.11 -27.51
CA LYS A 180 -53.86 -7.40 -28.57
C LYS A 180 -53.86 -6.19 -29.52
N ASN A 181 -52.72 -5.52 -29.68
CA ASN A 181 -52.48 -4.64 -30.82
C ASN A 181 -51.62 -5.38 -31.83
N LYS A 182 -52.24 -5.81 -32.92
CA LYS A 182 -51.66 -6.04 -34.25
C LYS A 182 -52.79 -5.77 -35.25
N ASN A 183 -52.55 -4.86 -36.18
CA ASN A 183 -52.82 -5.02 -37.62
C ASN A 183 -52.20 -3.81 -38.35
N ASP A 184 -51.26 -4.14 -39.24
CA ASP A 184 -50.75 -3.34 -40.34
C ASP A 184 -51.74 -3.35 -41.52
N GLU A 185 -51.62 -2.34 -42.39
CA GLU A 185 -52.02 -2.25 -43.82
C GLU A 185 -53.53 -2.28 -44.17
N SER A 186 -54.07 -1.55 -45.15
CA SER A 186 -53.57 -0.57 -46.15
C SER A 186 -54.80 0.08 -46.84
N ASP A 187 -54.53 1.08 -47.69
CA ASP A 187 -55.37 1.61 -48.80
C ASP A 187 -56.56 2.50 -48.44
N ASP A 188 -57.02 3.47 -49.23
CA ASP A 188 -56.57 4.29 -50.38
C ASP A 188 -57.80 5.20 -50.68
N GLU A 189 -57.59 6.36 -51.33
CA GLU A 189 -58.56 7.20 -52.08
C GLU A 189 -59.99 7.48 -51.51
N THR A 190 -60.42 8.71 -51.24
CA THR A 190 -60.95 9.77 -52.16
C THR A 190 -61.55 10.85 -51.23
N GLU A 191 -61.49 12.15 -51.47
CA GLU A 191 -62.20 12.93 -52.51
C GLU A 191 -61.59 14.35 -52.59
#